data_AF-A0A3M1J0T9-F1
#
_entry.id   AF-A0A3M1J0T9-F1
#
_cell.length_a   1.000
_cell.length_b   1.000
_cell.length_c   1.000
_cell.angle_alpha   90.00
_cell.angle_beta   90.00
_cell.angle_gamma   90.00
#
_symmetry.space_group_name_H-M   'P 1'
#
loop_
_entity.id
_entity.type
_entity.pdbx_description
1 polymer ?
#
loop_
_entity_poly.entity_id
_entity_poly.type
_entity_poly.pdbx_seq_one_letter_code
_entity_poly.pdbx_strand_id
1 'polypeptide(L)' 'EYYDYILRLKPKRIIFNPGTENPELIHLAKAHGIEPDLACTLVMLATDSY' A
#
# COMPACT_ATOMS: atom_id res chain seq x y z
N GLU A 1 -16.12 -2.88 0.18
CA GLU A 1 -15.93 -4.32 -0.03
C GLU A 1 -14.46 -4.74 -0.14
N TYR A 2 -13.63 -4.05 -0.95
CA TYR A 2 -12.22 -4.45 -1.14
C TYR A 2 -11.30 -4.28 0.08
N TYR A 3 -11.60 -3.38 1.03
CA TYR A 3 -10.71 -3.13 2.17
C TYR A 3 -10.56 -4.36 3.05
N ASP A 4 -11.67 -5.01 3.43
CA ASP A 4 -11.61 -6.22 4.25
C ASP A 4 -10.81 -7.34 3.58
N TYR A 5 -10.95 -7.48 2.26
CA TYR A 5 -10.16 -8.41 1.47
C TYR A 5 -8.66 -8.08 1.54
N ILE A 6 -8.28 -6.83 1.26
CA ILE A 6 -6.89 -6.37 1.28
C ILE A 6 -6.26 -6.56 2.66
N LEU A 7 -6.98 -6.18 3.73
CA LEU A 7 -6.48 -6.29 5.11
C LEU A 7 -6.38 -7.75 5.57
N ARG A 8 -7.28 -8.64 5.14
CA ARG A 8 -7.23 -10.08 5.46
C ARG A 8 -6.02 -10.80 4.88
N LEU A 9 -5.45 -10.30 3.77
CA LEU A 9 -4.23 -10.86 3.19
C LEU A 9 -3.01 -10.64 4.09
N LYS A 10 -3.08 -9.72 5.07
CA LYS A 10 -1.99 -9.35 5.99
C LYS A 10 -0.65 -9.12 5.27
N PRO A 11 -0.60 -8.28 4.22
CA PRO A 11 0.65 -7.98 3.56
C PRO A 11 1.59 -7.21 4.49
N LYS A 12 2.89 -7.22 4.19
CA LYS A 12 3.87 -6.39 4.92
C LYS A 12 3.69 -4.89 4.61
N ARG A 13 3.43 -4.57 3.34
CA ARG A 13 3.20 -3.21 2.85
C ARG A 13 2.14 -3.16 1.75
N ILE A 14 1.55 -1.99 1.53
CA ILE A 14 0.69 -1.66 0.38
C ILE A 14 1.32 -0.48 -0.34
N ILE A 15 1.62 -0.62 -1.64
CA ILE A 15 2.17 0.45 -2.48
C ILE A 15 1.01 1.19 -3.16
N PHE A 16 0.84 2.46 -2.80
CA PHE A 16 -0.09 3.40 -3.41
C PHE A 16 0.63 4.10 -4.56
N ASN A 17 0.41 3.61 -5.79
CA ASN A 17 0.94 4.22 -6.99
C ASN A 17 0.31 5.60 -7.24
N PRO A 18 1.00 6.52 -7.94
CA PRO A 18 0.46 7.84 -8.26
C PRO A 18 -0.95 7.76 -8.87
N GLY A 19 -1.91 8.46 -8.26
CA GLY A 19 -3.33 8.44 -8.66
C GLY A 19 -4.17 7.33 -8.01
N THR A 20 -3.60 6.54 -7.09
CA THR A 20 -4.31 5.49 -6.33
C THR A 20 -4.32 5.74 -4.82
N GLU A 21 -3.85 6.92 -4.39
CA GLU A 21 -3.81 7.32 -3.00
C GLU A 21 -5.22 7.28 -2.38
N ASN A 22 -5.32 6.64 -1.22
CA ASN A 22 -6.59 6.47 -0.53
C ASN A 22 -6.37 6.71 0.98
N PRO A 23 -6.70 7.91 1.50
CA PRO A 23 -6.43 8.29 2.89
C PRO A 23 -7.06 7.34 3.91
N GLU A 24 -8.24 6.80 3.62
CA GLU A 24 -8.95 5.88 4.50
C GLU A 24 -8.23 4.52 4.58
N LEU A 25 -7.90 3.93 3.43
CA LEU A 25 -7.16 2.66 3.40
C LEU A 25 -5.75 2.81 3.97
N ILE A 26 -5.09 3.95 3.80
CA ILE A 26 -3.80 4.26 4.42
C ILE A 26 -3.92 4.25 5.96
N HIS A 27 -4.96 4.86 6.51
CA HIS A 27 -5.20 4.88 7.95
C HIS A 27 -5.48 3.47 8.49
N LEU A 28 -6.36 2.73 7.82
CA LEU A 28 -6.68 1.34 8.17
C LEU A 28 -5.44 0.44 8.09
N ALA A 29 -4.64 0.53 7.03
CA ALA A 29 -3.40 -0.23 6.88
C ALA A 29 -2.47 -0.01 8.07
N LYS A 30 -2.21 1.25 8.46
CA LYS A 30 -1.38 1.59 9.63
C LYS A 30 -1.95 0.99 10.92
N ALA A 31 -3.26 1.09 11.14
CA ALA A 31 -3.91 0.54 12.33
C ALA A 31 -3.77 -1.00 12.40
N HIS A 32 -3.67 -1.66 11.25
CA HIS A 32 -3.46 -3.11 11.13
C HIS A 32 -1.97 -3.52 11.04
N GLY A 33 -1.03 -2.58 11.25
CA GLY A 33 0.41 -2.85 11.19
C GLY A 33 0.95 -3.14 9.79
N ILE A 34 0.22 -2.72 8.75
CA ILE A 34 0.60 -2.80 7.35
C ILE A 34 1.19 -1.46 6.95
N GLU A 35 2.39 -1.45 6.35
CA GLU A 35 3.06 -0.23 5.92
C GLU A 35 2.42 0.34 4.64
N PRO A 36 1.85 1.55 4.64
CA PRO A 36 1.46 2.23 3.41
C PRO A 36 2.66 2.97 2.81
N ASP A 37 2.98 2.65 1.56
CA ASP A 37 4.09 3.25 0.81
C ASP A 37 3.56 4.06 -0.37
N LEU A 38 3.87 5.35 -0.44
CA LEU A 38 3.40 6.26 -1.49
C LEU A 38 4.49 6.37 -2.56
N ALA A 39 4.48 5.44 -3.51
CA ALA A 39 5.57 5.27 -4.47
C ALA A 39 5.07 4.71 -5.80
N CYS A 40 5.84 4.92 -6.87
CA CYS A 40 5.59 4.29 -8.17
C CYS A 40 6.34 2.96 -8.25
N THR A 41 5.60 1.87 -8.44
CA THR A 41 6.16 0.50 -8.51
C THR A 41 7.19 0.36 -9.62
N LEU A 42 6.95 0.95 -10.79
CA LEU A 42 7.89 0.89 -11.92
C LEU A 42 9.18 1.65 -11.63
N VAL A 43 9.12 2.77 -10.90
CA VAL A 43 10.31 3.51 -10.49
C VAL A 43 11.11 2.68 -9.50
N MET A 44 10.47 2.13 -8.47
CA MET A 44 11.13 1.27 -7.48
C MET A 44 11.84 0.08 -8.12
N LEU A 45 11.21 -0.56 -9.10
CA LEU A 45 11.81 -1.66 -9.88
C LEU A 45 13.00 -1.18 -10.72
N ALA A 46 12.90 0.01 -11.35
CA ALA A 46 13.98 0.56 -12.17
C ALA A 46 15.18 1.05 -11.35
N THR A 47 14.97 1.44 -10.09
CA THR A 47 16.00 1.96 -9.18
C THR A 47 16.47 0.97 -8.13
N ASP A 48 16.10 -0.31 -8.24
CA ASP A 48 16.41 -1.36 -7.24
C ASP A 48 16.03 -0.96 -5.80
N SER A 49 14.96 -0.17 -5.67
CA SER A 49 14.41 0.32 -4.40
C SER A 49 13.13 -0.41 -4.02
N TYR A 50 12.86 -1.58 -4.64
CA TYR A 50 11.69 -2.40 -4.40
C TYR A 50 11.85 -3.31 -3.18
#